data_AF-A0A3D0JMA5-F1
#
_entry.id   AF-A0A3D0JMA5-F1
#
_cell.length_a   1.000
_cell.length_b   1.000
_cell.length_c   1.000
_cell.angle_alpha   90.00
_cell.angle_beta   90.00
_cell.angle_gamma   90.00
#
_symmetry.space_group_name_H-M   'P 1'
#
loop_
_entity.id
_entity.type
_entity.pdbx_description
1 polymer ?
#
loop_
_entity_poly.entity_id
_entity_poly.type
_entity_poly.pdbx_seq_one_letter_code
_entity_poly.pdbx_strand_id
1 'polypeptide(L)'
;MTSAQLAKPSRKQRVRTLWISDVHLGTRDCQAEHLAAFLKRYHADRIYLVGDIIDGWKLRGGIYWPQAHTNVIRRLLTMSKRGTEVIYVTGNHDEFLRRYSSLLLGNIQLVDEAVHVTADGRRLLVVHGDQFDVITRYHR
;
A
#
# COMPACT_ATOMS: atom_id res chain seq x y z
N MET A 1 -15.54 -42.13 -12.00
CA MET A 1 -15.99 -40.84 -11.43
C MET A 1 -15.29 -40.63 -10.11
N THR A 2 -14.20 -39.87 -10.09
CA THR A 2 -13.52 -39.46 -8.85
C THR A 2 -13.65 -37.95 -8.74
N SER A 3 -14.66 -37.53 -8.00
CA SER A 3 -14.92 -36.13 -7.67
C SER A 3 -13.78 -35.65 -6.78
N ALA A 4 -12.83 -34.92 -7.36
CA ALA A 4 -11.85 -34.16 -6.59
C ALA A 4 -12.62 -33.14 -5.73
N GLN A 5 -12.55 -33.32 -4.41
CA GLN A 5 -13.04 -32.32 -3.46
C GLN A 5 -12.24 -31.04 -3.69
N LEU A 6 -12.86 -30.08 -4.35
CA LEU A 6 -12.34 -28.71 -4.49
C LEU A 6 -12.07 -28.17 -3.07
N ALA A 7 -10.80 -27.90 -2.78
CA ALA A 7 -10.38 -27.34 -1.51
C ALA A 7 -11.22 -26.11 -1.16
N LYS A 8 -11.83 -26.10 0.04
CA LYS A 8 -12.61 -24.97 0.55
C LYS A 8 -11.74 -23.70 0.50
N PRO A 9 -12.25 -22.55 0.02
CA PRO A 9 -11.50 -21.30 0.08
C PRO A 9 -11.18 -21.01 1.56
N SER A 10 -9.89 -20.89 1.87
CA SER A 10 -9.45 -20.52 3.22
C SER A 10 -10.05 -19.16 3.58
N ARG A 11 -10.74 -19.10 4.72
CA ARG A 11 -11.37 -17.86 5.19
C ARG A 11 -10.27 -16.82 5.41
N LYS A 12 -10.36 -15.67 4.74
CA LYS A 12 -9.40 -14.57 4.92
C LYS A 12 -9.24 -14.22 6.39
N GLN A 13 -8.01 -13.96 6.81
CA GLN A 13 -7.72 -13.49 8.16
C GLN A 13 -8.17 -12.03 8.30
N ARG A 14 -8.99 -11.74 9.31
CA ARG A 14 -9.48 -10.37 9.58
C ARG A 14 -8.53 -9.65 10.53
N VAL A 15 -8.21 -8.40 10.21
CA VAL A 15 -7.42 -7.49 11.04
C VAL A 15 -8.05 -6.10 10.97
N ARG A 16 -7.85 -5.25 12.00
CA ARG A 16 -8.39 -3.89 12.00
C ARG A 16 -7.66 -2.98 11.00
N THR A 17 -6.34 -3.09 10.94
CA THR A 17 -5.49 -2.20 10.15
C THR A 17 -4.28 -2.94 9.60
N LEU A 18 -3.94 -2.68 8.34
CA LEU A 18 -2.67 -3.07 7.73
C LEU A 18 -1.80 -1.84 7.49
N TRP A 19 -0.49 -2.04 7.56
CA TRP A 19 0.53 -1.03 7.31
C TRP A 19 1.50 -1.60 6.27
N ILE A 20 1.73 -0.88 5.18
CA ILE A 20 2.59 -1.30 4.07
C ILE A 20 3.39 -0.06 3.65
N SER A 21 4.72 -0.16 3.57
CA SER A 21 5.62 0.91 3.12
C SER A 21 6.66 0.36 2.15
N ASP A 22 7.38 1.24 1.45
CA ASP A 22 8.64 0.95 0.74
C ASP A 22 8.55 -0.25 -0.22
N VAL A 23 7.44 -0.31 -0.97
CA VAL A 23 7.18 -1.41 -1.91
C VAL A 23 7.93 -1.19 -3.23
N HIS A 24 8.02 0.06 -3.68
CA HIS A 24 8.65 0.48 -4.93
C HIS A 24 8.18 -0.31 -6.17
N LEU A 25 6.87 -0.38 -6.42
CA LEU A 25 6.32 -0.90 -7.68
C LEU A 25 6.91 -0.10 -8.85
N GLY A 26 7.53 -0.80 -9.80
CA GLY A 26 8.26 -0.20 -10.92
C GLY A 26 9.75 -0.58 -10.89
N THR A 27 10.21 -1.18 -9.79
CA THR A 27 11.57 -1.71 -9.63
C THR A 27 11.62 -3.22 -9.84
N ARG A 28 12.80 -3.74 -10.21
CA ARG A 28 13.03 -5.19 -10.41
C ARG A 28 13.04 -5.97 -9.11
N ASP A 29 13.47 -5.34 -8.02
CA ASP A 29 13.63 -5.99 -6.72
C ASP A 29 12.33 -6.03 -5.91
N CYS A 30 11.28 -5.33 -6.39
CA CYS A 30 9.96 -5.32 -5.77
C CYS A 30 9.38 -6.74 -5.64
N GLN A 31 9.09 -7.13 -4.40
CA GLN A 31 8.48 -8.42 -4.06
C GLN A 31 6.95 -8.42 -4.28
N ALA A 32 6.51 -7.95 -5.46
CA ALA A 32 5.11 -7.71 -5.76
C ALA A 32 4.23 -8.96 -5.67
N GLU A 33 4.75 -10.15 -6.03
CA GLU A 33 3.99 -11.40 -5.91
C GLU A 33 3.67 -11.75 -4.46
N HIS A 34 4.66 -11.59 -3.57
CA HIS A 34 4.51 -11.80 -2.13
C HIS A 34 3.50 -10.82 -1.54
N LEU A 35 3.60 -9.53 -1.87
CA LEU A 35 2.64 -8.52 -1.42
C LEU A 35 1.23 -8.83 -1.93
N ALA A 36 1.10 -9.20 -3.20
CA ALA A 36 -0.20 -9.47 -3.78
C ALA A 36 -0.84 -10.73 -3.16
N ALA A 37 -0.04 -11.75 -2.80
CA ALA A 37 -0.48 -12.92 -2.04
C ALA A 37 -0.86 -12.57 -0.59
N PHE A 38 -0.09 -11.71 0.06
CA PHE A 38 -0.39 -11.17 1.39
C PHE A 38 -1.75 -10.46 1.41
N LEU A 39 -1.99 -9.51 0.50
CA LEU A 39 -3.27 -8.80 0.36
C LEU A 39 -4.45 -9.75 0.06
N LYS A 40 -4.21 -10.88 -0.60
CA LYS A 40 -5.23 -11.90 -0.83
C LYS A 40 -5.63 -12.61 0.47
N ARG A 41 -4.67 -12.86 1.37
CA ARG A 41 -4.87 -13.59 2.63
C ARG A 41 -5.64 -12.78 3.69
N TYR A 42 -5.52 -11.46 3.67
CA TYR A 42 -6.11 -10.60 4.68
C TYR A 42 -7.37 -9.85 4.21
N HIS A 43 -8.21 -9.52 5.20
CA HIS A 43 -9.27 -8.53 5.12
C HIS A 43 -9.01 -7.49 6.20
N ALA A 44 -8.99 -6.22 5.83
CA ALA A 44 -8.74 -5.12 6.74
C ALA A 44 -9.82 -4.05 6.61
N ASP A 45 -10.17 -3.41 7.72
CA ASP A 45 -11.08 -2.26 7.71
C ASP A 45 -10.33 -1.02 7.18
N ARG A 46 -9.03 -0.91 7.49
CA ARG A 46 -8.14 0.15 7.03
C ARG A 46 -6.79 -0.38 6.54
N ILE A 47 -6.23 0.26 5.52
CA ILE A 47 -4.84 0.08 5.07
C ILE A 47 -4.17 1.44 5.04
N TYR A 48 -3.03 1.56 5.71
CA TYR A 48 -2.09 2.65 5.48
C TYR A 48 -1.03 2.16 4.48
N LEU A 49 -0.92 2.91 3.39
CA LEU A 49 0.20 2.84 2.45
C LEU A 49 1.14 3.99 2.82
N VAL A 50 2.28 3.68 3.44
CA VAL A 50 3.15 4.64 4.14
C VAL A 50 4.38 4.95 3.28
N GLY A 51 4.14 5.66 2.18
CA GLY A 51 5.16 6.10 1.23
C GLY A 51 5.81 4.99 0.43
N ASP A 52 6.49 5.45 -0.61
CA ASP A 52 7.27 4.71 -1.59
C ASP A 52 6.61 3.42 -2.10
N ILE A 53 5.32 3.49 -2.45
CA ILE A 53 4.62 2.32 -3.00
C ILE A 53 4.86 2.18 -4.51
N ILE A 54 4.98 3.28 -5.25
CA ILE A 54 5.25 3.29 -6.69
C ILE A 54 6.49 4.13 -6.97
N ASP A 55 7.50 3.53 -7.59
CA ASP A 55 8.70 4.28 -7.96
C ASP A 55 8.49 5.09 -9.25
N GLY A 56 8.09 6.35 -9.07
CA GLY A 56 7.88 7.28 -10.18
C GLY A 56 9.16 7.68 -10.89
N TRP A 57 10.32 7.60 -10.24
CA TRP A 57 11.61 7.95 -10.84
C TRP A 57 12.04 6.89 -11.85
N LYS A 58 11.92 5.61 -11.50
CA LYS A 58 12.25 4.50 -12.40
C LYS A 58 11.34 4.45 -13.62
N LEU A 59 10.05 4.75 -13.46
CA LEU A 59 9.10 4.80 -14.57
C LEU A 59 9.46 5.85 -15.64
N ARG A 60 10.15 6.94 -15.28
CA ARG A 60 10.59 7.97 -16.25
C ARG A 60 11.76 7.51 -17.13
N GLY A 61 12.59 6.56 -16.67
CA GLY A 61 13.75 6.05 -17.40
C GLY A 61 13.46 4.83 -18.29
N GLY A 62 12.24 4.30 -18.23
CA GLY A 62 11.80 3.12 -18.94
C GLY A 62 10.77 2.34 -18.11
N ILE A 63 9.67 1.91 -18.74
CA ILE A 63 8.59 1.23 -18.01
C ILE A 63 8.98 -0.22 -17.74
N TYR A 64 9.31 -0.54 -16.49
CA TYR A 64 9.34 -1.91 -15.97
C TYR A 64 8.06 -2.13 -15.15
N TRP A 65 7.08 -2.83 -15.72
CA TRP A 65 5.80 -3.05 -15.06
C TRP A 65 5.24 -4.46 -15.28
N PRO A 66 5.76 -5.48 -14.57
CA PRO A 66 5.27 -6.84 -14.66
C PRO A 66 3.81 -6.99 -14.18
N GLN A 67 3.14 -8.06 -14.61
CA GLN A 67 1.76 -8.35 -14.22
C GLN A 67 1.57 -8.44 -12.69
N ALA A 68 2.59 -8.85 -11.95
CA ALA A 68 2.58 -8.89 -10.49
C ALA A 68 2.31 -7.51 -9.86
N HIS A 69 2.84 -6.43 -10.44
CA HIS A 69 2.63 -5.07 -9.94
C HIS A 69 1.18 -4.63 -10.12
N THR A 70 0.64 -4.85 -11.33
CA THR A 70 -0.78 -4.61 -11.62
C THR A 70 -1.68 -5.43 -10.69
N ASN A 71 -1.27 -6.65 -10.32
CA ASN A 71 -2.03 -7.45 -9.36
C ASN A 71 -2.10 -6.75 -8.00
N VAL A 72 -1.00 -6.22 -7.45
CA VAL A 72 -1.02 -5.46 -6.19
C VAL A 72 -2.06 -4.33 -6.26
N ILE A 73 -1.98 -3.48 -7.29
CA ILE A 73 -2.91 -2.36 -7.48
C ILE A 73 -4.36 -2.85 -7.56
N ARG A 74 -4.64 -3.88 -8.37
CA ARG A 74 -6.00 -4.45 -8.47
C ARG A 74 -6.52 -5.00 -7.15
N ARG A 75 -5.68 -5.61 -6.31
CA ARG A 75 -6.10 -6.11 -4.99
C ARG A 75 -6.46 -4.92 -4.08
N LEU A 76 -5.64 -3.88 -4.02
CA LEU A 76 -5.93 -2.66 -3.25
C LEU A 76 -7.24 -1.99 -3.70
N LEU A 77 -7.42 -1.80 -5.01
CA LEU A 77 -8.66 -1.27 -5.58
C LEU A 77 -9.87 -2.14 -5.25
N THR A 78 -9.72 -3.47 -5.30
CA THR A 78 -10.80 -4.41 -4.95
C THR A 78 -11.16 -4.34 -3.47
N MET A 79 -10.16 -4.20 -2.59
CA MET A 79 -10.39 -4.04 -1.15
C MET A 79 -11.11 -2.71 -0.87
N SER A 80 -10.65 -1.61 -1.50
CA SER A 80 -11.31 -0.30 -1.42
C SER A 80 -12.79 -0.36 -1.85
N LYS A 81 -13.07 -0.97 -3.00
CA LYS A 81 -14.43 -1.19 -3.50
C LYS A 81 -15.31 -2.04 -2.57
N ARG A 82 -14.71 -2.84 -1.70
CA ARG A 82 -15.40 -3.70 -0.71
C ARG A 82 -15.50 -3.05 0.67
N GLY A 83 -15.16 -1.77 0.80
CA GLY A 83 -15.33 -0.99 2.03
C GLY A 83 -14.05 -0.82 2.86
N THR A 84 -12.91 -1.36 2.43
CA THR A 84 -11.63 -1.07 3.10
C THR A 84 -11.24 0.39 2.85
N GLU A 85 -10.99 1.15 3.92
CA GLU A 85 -10.42 2.49 3.82
C GLU A 85 -8.92 2.39 3.49
N VAL A 86 -8.47 3.03 2.41
CA VAL A 86 -7.07 3.04 2.01
C VAL A 86 -6.54 4.46 2.12
N ILE A 87 -5.63 4.68 3.07
CA ILE A 87 -4.97 5.96 3.29
C ILE A 87 -3.57 5.84 2.72
N TYR A 88 -3.32 6.56 1.64
CA TYR A 88 -2.04 6.63 0.96
C TYR A 88 -1.30 7.88 1.41
N VAL A 89 -0.34 7.69 2.31
CA VAL A 89 0.62 8.69 2.73
C VAL A 89 1.74 8.70 1.70
N THR A 90 1.97 9.82 1.01
CA THR A 90 2.94 9.88 -0.09
C THR A 90 4.38 9.96 0.41
N GLY A 91 5.26 9.17 -0.19
CA GLY A 91 6.72 9.29 -0.03
C GLY A 91 7.36 10.16 -1.12
N ASN A 92 8.68 10.28 -1.12
CA ASN A 92 9.43 11.07 -2.10
C ASN A 92 9.49 10.39 -3.49
N HIS A 93 9.42 9.06 -3.57
CA HIS A 93 9.33 8.36 -4.87
C HIS A 93 7.94 8.47 -5.50
N ASP A 94 6.91 8.68 -4.68
CA ASP A 94 5.51 8.76 -5.07
C ASP A 94 5.05 10.18 -5.43
N GLU A 95 5.91 11.19 -5.39
CA GLU A 95 5.54 12.61 -5.46
C GLU A 95 4.65 12.96 -6.67
N PHE A 96 4.86 12.27 -7.79
CA PHE A 96 4.06 12.44 -9.00
C PHE A 96 2.56 12.17 -8.79
N LEU A 97 2.20 11.39 -7.78
CA LEU A 97 0.83 11.07 -7.40
C LEU A 97 0.12 12.26 -6.76
N ARG A 98 0.83 13.18 -6.11
CA ARG A 98 0.25 14.33 -5.41
C ARG A 98 -0.60 15.22 -6.32
N ARG A 99 -0.32 15.23 -7.62
CA ARG A 99 -1.14 15.90 -8.65
C ARG A 99 -2.55 15.31 -8.80
N TYR A 100 -2.77 14.11 -8.30
CA TYR A 100 -4.05 13.41 -8.31
C TYR A 100 -4.73 13.42 -6.93
N SER A 101 -4.22 14.18 -5.96
CA SER A 101 -4.81 14.27 -4.60
C SER A 101 -6.26 14.79 -4.59
N SER A 102 -6.63 15.59 -5.59
CA SER A 102 -8.00 16.07 -5.79
C SER A 102 -8.95 15.01 -6.36
N LEU A 103 -8.44 13.87 -6.83
CA LEU A 103 -9.25 12.77 -7.34
C LEU A 103 -9.63 11.82 -6.21
N LEU A 104 -10.91 11.86 -5.81
CA LEU A 104 -11.48 10.85 -4.93
C LEU A 104 -11.69 9.54 -5.71
N LEU A 105 -10.83 8.55 -5.46
CA LEU A 105 -10.95 7.20 -6.03
C LEU A 105 -11.68 6.28 -5.05
N GLY A 106 -12.94 6.60 -4.75
CA GLY A 106 -13.76 5.87 -3.78
C GLY A 106 -13.18 5.99 -2.37
N ASN A 107 -12.85 4.86 -1.73
CA ASN A 107 -12.29 4.82 -0.37
C ASN A 107 -10.77 4.97 -0.32
N ILE A 108 -10.16 5.61 -1.32
CA ILE A 108 -8.72 5.86 -1.39
C ILE A 108 -8.48 7.35 -1.20
N GLN A 109 -7.70 7.69 -0.19
CA GLN A 109 -7.27 9.05 0.11
C GLN A 109 -5.77 9.17 -0.11
N LEU A 110 -5.34 10.21 -0.82
CA LEU A 110 -3.94 10.56 -0.96
C LEU A 110 -3.65 11.75 -0.05
N VAL A 111 -2.71 11.58 0.88
CA VAL A 111 -2.39 12.56 1.93
C VAL A 111 -0.88 12.64 2.12
N ASP A 112 -0.45 13.69 2.83
CA ASP A 112 0.95 13.90 3.19
C ASP A 112 1.28 13.30 4.56
N GLU A 113 0.27 13.27 5.43
CA GLU A 113 0.31 12.65 6.76
C GLU A 113 -1.08 12.18 7.15
N ALA A 114 -1.15 11.29 8.14
CA ALA A 114 -2.41 10.86 8.73
C ALA A 114 -2.27 10.61 10.24
N VAL A 115 -3.39 10.59 10.95
CA VAL A 115 -3.43 10.18 12.36
C VAL A 115 -4.19 8.86 12.48
N HIS A 116 -3.53 7.83 13.01
CA HIS A 116 -4.20 6.60 13.41
C HIS A 116 -4.59 6.67 14.89
N VAL A 117 -5.84 6.30 15.18
CA VAL A 117 -6.30 6.08 16.56
C VAL A 117 -6.27 4.59 16.85
N THR A 118 -5.45 4.19 17.82
CA THR A 118 -5.30 2.80 18.24
C THR A 118 -6.56 2.32 18.99
N ALA A 119 -6.67 1.00 19.21
CA ALA A 119 -7.82 0.43 19.90
C ALA A 119 -7.94 0.89 21.36
N ASP A 120 -6.82 1.29 21.97
CA ASP A 120 -6.72 1.88 23.31
C ASP A 120 -6.72 3.42 23.30
N GLY A 121 -7.04 4.06 22.17
CA GLY A 121 -7.27 5.50 22.08
C GLY A 121 -6.02 6.37 21.91
N ARG A 122 -4.82 5.79 21.82
CA ARG A 122 -3.60 6.53 21.49
C ARG A 122 -3.64 7.04 20.06
N ARG A 123 -3.01 8.18 19.82
CA ARG A 123 -2.88 8.81 18.51
C ARG A 123 -1.47 8.60 18.00
N LEU A 124 -1.35 7.98 16.83
CA LEU A 124 -0.07 7.78 16.13
C LEU A 124 -0.06 8.66 14.89
N LEU A 125 0.97 9.49 14.76
CA LEU A 125 1.25 10.20 13.51
C LEU A 125 1.80 9.19 12.50
N VAL A 126 1.27 9.24 11.28
CA VAL A 126 1.67 8.41 10.15
C VAL A 126 2.24 9.31 9.09
N VAL A 127 3.54 9.17 8.86
CA VAL A 127 4.33 9.90 7.86
C VAL A 127 5.32 8.91 7.24
N HIS A 128 5.76 9.18 6.01
CA HIS A 128 6.77 8.34 5.35
C HIS A 128 8.13 8.46 6.05
N GLY A 129 8.58 9.68 6.34
CA GLY A 129 9.76 9.94 7.16
C GLY A 129 10.96 10.53 6.41
N ASP A 130 10.90 10.61 5.08
CA ASP A 130 11.88 11.29 4.23
C ASP A 130 12.15 12.74 4.65
N GLN A 131 11.17 13.39 5.28
CA GLN A 131 11.32 14.73 5.84
C GLN A 131 12.42 14.82 6.91
N PHE A 132 12.79 13.71 7.54
CA PHE A 132 13.80 13.64 8.60
C PHE A 132 15.18 13.17 8.12
N ASP A 133 15.33 12.80 6.84
CA ASP A 133 16.59 12.31 6.27
C ASP A 133 17.72 13.36 6.32
N VAL A 134 17.36 14.64 6.35
CA VAL A 134 18.33 15.74 6.49
C VAL A 134 18.91 15.77 7.91
N ILE A 135 18.14 15.39 8.93
CA ILE A 135 18.54 15.45 10.34
C ILE A 135 19.43 14.26 10.71
N THR A 136 19.12 13.07 10.20
CA THR A 136 19.90 11.84 10.47
C THR A 136 21.30 11.88 9.86
N ARG A 137 21.53 12.66 8.79
CA ARG A 137 22.86 12.83 8.17
C ARG A 137 23.87 13.60 9.02
N TYR A 138 23.42 14.34 10.04
CA TYR A 138 24.30 15.15 10.90
C TYR A 138 24.47 14.63 12.33
N HIS A 139 23.83 13.49 12.68
CA HIS A 139 24.09 12.82 13.94
C HIS A 139 25.27 11.85 13.78
N ARG A 140 26.43 12.25 14.30
CA ARG A 140 27.61 11.40 14.53
C ARG A 140 27.53 10.73 15.90
#